data_AF-A0A484MBX7-F1
#
_entry.id   AF-A0A484MBX7-F1
#
_cell.length_a   1.000
_cell.length_b   1.000
_cell.length_c   1.000
_cell.angle_alpha   90.00
_cell.angle_beta   90.00
_cell.angle_gamma   90.00
#
_symmetry.space_group_name_H-M   'P 1'
#
loop_
_entity.id
_entity.type
_entity.pdbx_description
1 polymer ?
#
loop_
_entity_poly.entity_id
_entity_poly.type
_entity_poly.pdbx_seq_one_letter_code
_entity_poly.pdbx_strand_id
1 'polypeptide(L)'
;MMKYEGMDAFRFSISWSRILPYGKVSKGINQQGITFYKNLIDELIANGIIPTVTLFHWDVPQALEDEYQGFLSPLIVDDFRDYADLCFREFGEKVKLFTSINEPWTFASKGYDSGDFAPGRCSPFMNSAIGCLGGDSATEPYIVAHHILLAHAAAARLYKQKYQAIQKEEIGIVLVSHWFEPYSSTQEDRKAAQQAIDFMLGWALHPLTYGDYPKSMRSLVGERLPKFTPDQSEMLHL
;
A
#
# COMPACT_ATOMS: atom_id res chain seq x y z
N MET A 1 0.95 -26.43 -10.84
CA MET A 1 -0.44 -25.92 -10.84
C MET A 1 -0.61 -24.80 -11.87
N MET A 2 -0.05 -23.60 -11.68
CA MET A 2 -0.25 -22.47 -12.61
C MET A 2 0.01 -22.78 -14.09
N LYS A 3 1.12 -23.47 -14.40
CA LYS A 3 1.41 -23.96 -15.76
C LYS A 3 0.35 -24.92 -16.31
N TYR A 4 -0.12 -25.82 -15.45
CA TYR A 4 -1.14 -26.81 -15.83
C TYR A 4 -2.48 -26.12 -16.14
N GLU A 5 -2.81 -25.07 -15.38
CA GLU A 5 -3.99 -24.22 -15.61
C GLU A 5 -3.84 -23.23 -16.78
N GLY A 6 -2.66 -23.16 -17.41
CA GLY A 6 -2.42 -22.27 -18.56
C GLY A 6 -2.40 -20.78 -18.23
N MET A 7 -1.97 -20.39 -17.02
CA MET A 7 -1.91 -18.97 -16.62
C MET A 7 -0.73 -18.25 -17.30
N ASP A 8 -0.99 -17.05 -17.84
CA ASP A 8 0.06 -16.22 -18.47
C ASP A 8 0.95 -15.48 -17.46
N ALA A 9 0.39 -15.12 -16.31
CA ALA A 9 1.07 -14.33 -15.29
C ALA A 9 0.72 -14.82 -13.89
N PHE A 10 1.64 -14.60 -12.95
CA PHE A 10 1.40 -14.86 -11.54
C PHE A 10 1.74 -13.63 -10.71
N ARG A 11 0.75 -13.16 -9.93
CA ARG A 11 0.91 -12.08 -8.98
C ARG A 11 1.16 -12.66 -7.59
N PHE A 12 2.29 -12.30 -6.99
CA PHE A 12 2.64 -12.66 -5.62
C PHE A 12 3.22 -11.46 -4.88
N SER A 13 3.31 -11.53 -3.54
CA SER A 13 3.98 -10.51 -2.75
C SER A 13 5.34 -10.96 -2.23
N ILE A 14 6.23 -9.99 -2.05
CA ILE A 14 7.47 -10.17 -1.29
C ILE A 14 7.14 -9.85 0.16
N SER A 15 7.56 -10.72 1.07
CA SER A 15 7.38 -10.48 2.48
C SER A 15 8.50 -9.59 3.00
N TRP A 16 8.14 -8.40 3.51
CA TRP A 16 9.11 -7.40 3.95
C TRP A 16 9.96 -7.97 5.08
N SER A 17 9.33 -8.52 6.12
CA SER A 17 10.02 -9.13 7.27
C SER A 17 10.86 -10.36 6.89
N ARG A 18 10.55 -11.05 5.79
CA ARG A 18 11.38 -12.17 5.32
C ARG A 18 12.72 -11.71 4.79
N ILE A 19 12.76 -10.61 4.04
CA ILE A 19 14.01 -10.11 3.44
C ILE A 19 14.75 -9.11 4.33
N LEU A 20 14.01 -8.37 5.17
CA LEU A 20 14.52 -7.46 6.20
C LEU A 20 13.87 -7.81 7.55
N PRO A 21 14.44 -8.75 8.32
CA PRO A 21 13.87 -9.21 9.60
C PRO A 21 13.61 -8.10 10.63
N TYR A 22 14.42 -7.04 10.59
CA TYR A 22 14.28 -5.85 11.45
C TYR A 22 13.68 -4.65 10.70
N GLY A 23 13.09 -4.88 9.53
CA GLY A 23 12.46 -3.89 8.65
C GLY A 23 13.40 -2.93 7.92
N LYS A 24 14.57 -2.62 8.50
CA LYS A 24 15.53 -1.65 7.95
C LYS A 24 16.68 -2.36 7.24
N VAL A 25 17.06 -1.85 6.06
CA VAL A 25 18.25 -2.32 5.31
C VAL A 25 19.53 -2.23 6.15
N SER A 26 19.67 -1.16 6.93
CA SER A 26 20.82 -0.92 7.81
C SER A 26 20.98 -1.97 8.92
N LYS A 27 19.90 -2.68 9.28
CA LYS A 27 19.90 -3.75 10.29
C LYS A 27 20.15 -5.15 9.69
N GLY A 28 20.43 -5.22 8.40
CA GLY A 28 20.86 -6.44 7.71
C GLY A 28 19.80 -7.04 6.78
N ILE A 29 20.29 -7.69 5.72
CA ILE A 29 19.47 -8.34 4.69
C ILE A 29 19.53 -9.85 4.90
N ASN A 30 18.36 -10.50 4.92
CA ASN A 30 18.29 -11.96 4.94
C ASN A 30 18.46 -12.53 3.53
N GLN A 31 19.68 -12.97 3.22
CA GLN A 31 20.03 -13.53 1.91
C GLN A 31 19.24 -14.79 1.56
N GLN A 32 18.81 -15.60 2.55
CA GLN A 32 17.96 -16.76 2.27
C GLN A 32 16.57 -16.33 1.77
N GLY A 33 16.03 -15.22 2.28
CA GLY A 33 14.80 -14.61 1.79
C GLY A 33 14.94 -14.14 0.35
N ILE A 34 16.05 -13.48 0.00
CA ILE A 34 16.36 -13.07 -1.37
C ILE A 34 16.44 -14.29 -2.30
N THR A 35 17.18 -15.32 -1.91
CA THR A 35 17.33 -16.56 -2.70
C THR A 35 15.98 -17.24 -2.94
N PHE A 36 15.10 -17.28 -1.93
CA PHE A 36 13.76 -17.83 -2.10
C PHE A 36 12.98 -17.14 -3.23
N TYR A 37 12.94 -15.80 -3.23
CA TYR A 37 12.20 -15.05 -4.26
C TYR A 37 12.88 -15.13 -5.64
N LYS A 38 14.21 -15.16 -5.71
CA LYS A 38 14.93 -15.41 -6.98
C LYS A 38 14.57 -16.76 -7.57
N ASN A 39 14.58 -17.83 -6.74
CA ASN A 39 14.21 -19.17 -7.19
C ASN A 39 12.75 -19.23 -7.66
N LEU A 40 11.82 -18.58 -6.96
CA LEU A 40 10.42 -18.50 -7.39
C LEU A 40 10.27 -17.79 -8.74
N ILE A 41 10.91 -16.64 -8.91
CA ILE A 41 10.88 -15.86 -10.14
C ILE A 41 11.47 -16.67 -11.31
N ASP A 42 12.61 -17.32 -11.08
CA ASP A 42 13.28 -18.14 -12.09
C ASP A 42 12.43 -19.33 -12.52
N GLU A 43 11.76 -19.99 -11.57
CA GLU A 43 10.85 -21.09 -11.87
C GLU A 43 9.61 -20.62 -12.65
N LEU A 44 9.05 -19.44 -12.33
CA LEU A 44 7.93 -18.88 -13.10
C LEU A 44 8.35 -18.64 -14.56
N ILE A 45 9.50 -18.00 -14.77
CA ILE A 45 10.02 -17.69 -16.11
C ILE A 45 10.36 -18.97 -16.88
N ALA A 46 10.98 -19.96 -16.24
CA ALA A 46 11.28 -21.26 -16.86
C ALA A 46 10.02 -21.99 -17.36
N ASN A 47 8.86 -21.65 -16.79
CA ASN A 47 7.57 -22.20 -17.18
C ASN A 47 6.73 -21.23 -18.05
N GLY A 48 7.32 -20.14 -18.54
CA GLY A 48 6.65 -19.17 -19.42
C GLY A 48 5.63 -18.28 -18.70
N ILE A 49 5.67 -18.19 -17.37
CA ILE A 49 4.73 -17.41 -16.56
C ILE A 49 5.38 -16.07 -16.20
N ILE A 50 4.67 -14.97 -16.47
CA ILE A 50 5.15 -13.62 -16.19
C ILE A 50 5.06 -13.33 -14.67
N PRO A 51 6.18 -13.05 -13.99
CA PRO A 51 6.17 -12.68 -12.58
C PRO A 51 5.74 -11.20 -12.43
N THR A 52 4.69 -10.99 -11.64
CA THR A 52 4.25 -9.67 -11.20
C THR A 52 4.30 -9.61 -9.68
N VAL A 53 4.89 -8.55 -9.13
CA VAL A 53 5.30 -8.51 -7.71
C VAL A 53 4.61 -7.38 -6.98
N THR A 54 3.94 -7.71 -5.89
CA THR A 54 3.49 -6.73 -4.90
C THR A 54 4.55 -6.55 -3.81
N LEU A 55 5.04 -5.34 -3.60
CA LEU A 55 6.09 -5.07 -2.60
C LEU A 55 5.53 -5.14 -1.17
N PHE A 56 4.35 -4.57 -0.93
CA PHE A 56 3.72 -4.60 0.40
C PHE A 56 2.29 -5.11 0.33
N HIS A 57 2.02 -6.16 1.10
CA HIS A 57 0.70 -6.77 1.22
C HIS A 57 0.34 -6.96 2.70
N TRP A 58 0.33 -5.84 3.41
CA TRP A 58 -0.12 -5.71 4.80
C TRP A 58 0.80 -6.35 5.85
N ASP A 59 2.00 -6.76 5.46
CA ASP A 59 2.94 -7.52 6.29
C ASP A 59 4.06 -6.64 6.86
N VAL A 60 3.67 -5.59 7.60
CA VAL A 60 4.61 -4.67 8.25
C VAL A 60 5.53 -5.48 9.17
N PRO A 61 6.87 -5.34 9.07
CA PRO A 61 7.77 -5.98 10.02
C PRO A 61 7.46 -5.50 11.44
N GLN A 62 7.22 -6.44 12.36
CA GLN A 62 6.89 -6.11 13.76
C GLN A 62 7.94 -5.18 14.40
N ALA A 63 9.21 -5.31 14.01
CA ALA A 63 10.28 -4.41 14.48
C ALA A 63 10.00 -2.92 14.18
N LEU A 64 9.33 -2.60 13.06
CA LEU A 64 8.96 -1.22 12.71
C LEU A 64 7.68 -0.78 13.44
N GLU A 65 6.75 -1.71 13.66
CA GLU A 65 5.57 -1.48 14.48
C GLU A 65 5.96 -1.19 15.94
N ASP A 66 6.92 -1.92 16.49
CA ASP A 66 7.43 -1.71 17.85
C ASP A 66 8.27 -0.43 17.95
N GLU A 67 9.07 -0.10 16.92
CA GLU A 67 9.99 1.05 16.95
C GLU A 67 9.25 2.39 16.85
N TYR A 68 8.22 2.49 16.00
CA TYR A 68 7.51 3.75 15.76
C TYR A 68 6.05 3.58 15.31
N GLN A 69 5.43 2.43 15.52
CA GLN A 69 4.04 2.14 15.15
C GLN A 69 3.79 2.12 13.63
N GLY A 70 4.78 1.66 12.87
CA GLY A 70 4.61 1.36 11.45
C GLY A 70 4.10 2.58 10.67
N PHE A 71 2.94 2.42 10.02
CA PHE A 71 2.36 3.46 9.17
C PHE A 71 1.72 4.64 9.91
N LEU A 72 1.65 4.62 11.25
CA LEU A 72 1.29 5.82 12.01
C LEU A 72 2.41 6.88 12.02
N SER A 73 3.65 6.49 11.72
CA SER A 73 4.80 7.38 11.70
C SER A 73 5.26 7.70 10.28
N PRO A 74 5.70 8.95 9.99
CA PRO A 74 6.27 9.30 8.69
C PRO A 74 7.60 8.57 8.39
N LEU A 75 8.27 8.03 9.42
CA LEU A 75 9.54 7.29 9.25
C LEU A 75 9.39 6.06 8.34
N ILE A 76 8.19 5.47 8.28
CA ILE A 76 7.90 4.32 7.43
C ILE A 76 8.14 4.60 5.94
N VAL A 77 8.04 5.86 5.52
CA VAL A 77 8.17 6.25 4.11
C VAL A 77 9.58 5.96 3.60
N ASP A 78 10.60 6.32 4.39
CA ASP A 78 11.99 6.07 4.03
C ASP A 78 12.35 4.59 4.15
N ASP A 79 11.90 3.91 5.20
CA ASP A 79 12.15 2.47 5.37
C ASP A 79 11.49 1.65 4.25
N PHE A 80 10.28 2.02 3.83
CA PHE A 80 9.60 1.40 2.69
C PHE A 80 10.32 1.70 1.37
N ARG A 81 10.79 2.93 1.17
CA ARG A 81 11.57 3.30 -0.02
C ARG A 81 12.85 2.46 -0.11
N ASP A 82 13.58 2.29 0.99
CA ASP A 82 14.83 1.54 1.02
C ASP A 82 14.58 0.03 0.83
N TYR A 83 13.50 -0.50 1.39
CA TYR A 83 13.00 -1.85 1.09
C TYR A 83 12.66 -2.02 -0.39
N ALA A 84 11.95 -1.07 -0.99
CA ALA A 84 11.63 -1.08 -2.40
C ALA A 84 12.90 -1.00 -3.28
N ASP A 85 13.88 -0.16 -2.93
CA ASP A 85 15.18 -0.07 -3.63
C ASP A 85 15.90 -1.43 -3.66
N LEU A 86 15.91 -2.13 -2.53
CA LEU A 86 16.46 -3.48 -2.43
C LEU A 86 15.72 -4.44 -3.38
N CYS A 87 14.39 -4.45 -3.37
CA CYS A 87 13.60 -5.30 -4.26
C CYS A 87 13.83 -4.99 -5.74
N PHE A 88 13.89 -3.72 -6.14
CA PHE A 88 14.16 -3.33 -7.52
C PHE A 88 15.55 -3.78 -7.98
N ARG A 89 16.56 -3.66 -7.10
CA ARG A 89 17.92 -4.12 -7.40
C ARG A 89 18.00 -5.63 -7.52
N GLU A 90 17.37 -6.37 -6.62
CA GLU A 90 17.52 -7.84 -6.56
C GLU A 90 16.65 -8.59 -7.57
N PHE A 91 15.49 -8.04 -7.94
CA PHE A 91 14.47 -8.76 -8.71
C PHE A 91 14.08 -8.06 -10.02
N GLY A 92 14.37 -6.76 -10.17
CA GLY A 92 13.81 -5.94 -11.25
C GLY A 92 14.30 -6.25 -12.66
N GLU A 93 15.35 -7.06 -12.83
CA GLU A 93 15.74 -7.57 -14.16
C GLU A 93 14.71 -8.55 -14.74
N LYS A 94 13.97 -9.26 -13.86
CA LYS A 94 13.10 -10.37 -14.24
C LYS A 94 11.61 -10.11 -13.98
N VAL A 95 11.30 -9.10 -13.16
CA VAL A 95 9.92 -8.73 -12.81
C VAL A 95 9.38 -7.70 -13.78
N LYS A 96 8.23 -7.99 -14.42
CA LYS A 96 7.62 -7.13 -15.45
C LYS A 96 6.72 -6.02 -14.92
N LEU A 97 6.16 -6.24 -13.73
CA LEU A 97 5.31 -5.25 -13.09
C LEU A 97 5.53 -5.31 -11.59
N PHE A 98 5.94 -4.18 -11.03
CA PHE A 98 5.86 -3.96 -9.59
C PHE A 98 4.55 -3.28 -9.24
N THR A 99 3.86 -3.78 -8.24
CA THR A 99 2.85 -3.01 -7.52
C THR A 99 3.38 -2.71 -6.13
N SER A 100 3.48 -1.44 -5.81
CA SER A 100 4.03 -0.98 -4.53
C SER A 100 3.21 -1.47 -3.34
N ILE A 101 1.92 -1.16 -3.30
CA ILE A 101 1.03 -1.42 -2.17
C ILE A 101 -0.24 -2.11 -2.68
N ASN A 102 -0.67 -3.17 -1.97
CA ASN A 102 -1.99 -3.74 -2.14
C ASN A 102 -3.02 -3.04 -1.26
N GLU A 103 -4.07 -2.52 -1.88
CA GLU A 103 -5.32 -2.09 -1.22
C GLU A 103 -5.07 -1.18 0.00
N PRO A 104 -4.58 0.05 -0.21
CA PRO A 104 -4.30 0.99 0.87
C PRO A 104 -5.53 1.27 1.74
N TRP A 105 -6.73 1.30 1.12
CA TRP A 105 -8.00 1.45 1.82
C TRP A 105 -8.25 0.32 2.83
N THR A 106 -8.09 -0.94 2.40
CA THR A 106 -8.32 -2.11 3.26
C THR A 106 -7.37 -2.07 4.44
N PHE A 107 -6.09 -1.78 4.21
CA PHE A 107 -5.11 -1.69 5.30
C PHE A 107 -5.47 -0.58 6.31
N ALA A 108 -5.78 0.63 5.84
CA ALA A 108 -6.10 1.76 6.71
C ALA A 108 -7.43 1.54 7.47
N SER A 109 -8.49 1.11 6.78
CA SER A 109 -9.80 0.92 7.39
C SER A 109 -9.82 -0.32 8.30
N LYS A 110 -9.36 -1.48 7.83
CA LYS A 110 -9.41 -2.70 8.63
C LYS A 110 -8.37 -2.75 9.74
N GLY A 111 -7.22 -2.09 9.57
CA GLY A 111 -6.16 -2.04 10.57
C GLY A 111 -6.39 -1.01 11.68
N TYR A 112 -7.07 0.10 11.37
CA TYR A 112 -7.10 1.30 12.23
C TYR A 112 -8.48 1.94 12.43
N ASP A 113 -9.52 1.51 11.70
CA ASP A 113 -10.92 1.92 11.94
C ASP A 113 -11.68 0.80 12.65
N SER A 114 -11.89 -0.34 11.95
CA SER A 114 -12.61 -1.47 12.53
C SER A 114 -11.74 -2.36 13.44
N GLY A 115 -10.42 -2.34 13.24
CA GLY A 115 -9.48 -3.16 14.01
C GLY A 115 -9.55 -4.66 13.72
N ASP A 116 -10.17 -5.06 12.61
CA ASP A 116 -10.31 -6.47 12.22
C ASP A 116 -8.96 -7.08 11.78
N PHE A 117 -8.06 -6.27 11.23
CA PHE A 117 -6.75 -6.69 10.71
C PHE A 117 -5.62 -6.13 11.57
N ALA A 118 -4.44 -6.74 11.51
CA ALA A 118 -3.24 -6.22 12.17
C ALA A 118 -2.97 -4.75 11.76
N PRO A 119 -2.56 -3.87 12.68
CA PRO A 119 -2.23 -4.14 14.09
C PRO A 119 -3.43 -4.23 15.04
N GLY A 120 -4.68 -4.16 14.55
CA GLY A 120 -5.89 -4.34 15.35
C GLY A 120 -6.20 -3.12 16.20
N ARG A 121 -6.12 -1.93 15.61
CA ARG A 121 -6.33 -0.66 16.28
C ARG A 121 -7.71 -0.10 15.98
N CYS A 122 -8.36 0.43 17.01
CA CYS A 122 -9.66 1.09 16.92
C CYS A 122 -9.95 1.94 18.16
N SER A 123 -10.97 2.78 18.08
CA SER A 123 -11.40 3.65 19.18
C SER A 123 -11.81 2.91 20.45
N PRO A 124 -11.63 3.49 21.65
CA PRO A 124 -11.94 2.84 22.92
C PRO A 124 -13.40 2.36 23.07
N PHE A 125 -14.36 3.06 22.45
CA PHE A 125 -15.78 2.69 22.52
C PHE A 125 -16.10 1.39 21.74
N MET A 126 -15.22 0.94 20.85
CA MET A 126 -15.34 -0.31 20.10
C MET A 126 -14.62 -1.47 20.80
N ASN A 127 -13.77 -1.17 21.78
CA ASN A 127 -12.90 -2.15 22.42
C ASN A 127 -13.67 -3.30 23.08
N SER A 128 -14.82 -3.01 23.71
CA SER A 128 -15.65 -4.02 24.37
C SER A 128 -16.27 -5.06 23.42
N ALA A 129 -16.27 -4.81 22.10
CA ALA A 129 -16.85 -5.69 21.10
C ALA A 129 -15.80 -6.47 20.28
N ILE A 130 -14.60 -5.89 20.07
CA ILE A 130 -13.62 -6.40 19.09
C ILE A 130 -12.28 -6.79 19.75
N GLY A 131 -11.94 -6.21 20.91
CA GLY A 131 -10.66 -6.47 21.58
C GLY A 131 -9.46 -5.79 20.91
N CYS A 132 -9.64 -4.55 20.43
CA CYS A 132 -8.58 -3.78 19.80
C CYS A 132 -7.44 -3.43 20.78
N LEU A 133 -6.22 -3.28 20.26
CA LEU A 133 -5.03 -2.92 21.03
C LEU A 133 -4.96 -1.42 21.43
N GLY A 134 -6.00 -0.65 21.09
CA GLY A 134 -6.12 0.80 21.28
C GLY A 134 -6.11 1.57 19.96
N GLY A 135 -6.18 2.90 20.03
CA GLY A 135 -6.16 3.79 18.86
C GLY A 135 -7.36 4.73 18.79
N ASP A 136 -7.54 5.34 17.63
CA ASP A 136 -8.62 6.29 17.34
C ASP A 136 -9.06 6.15 15.87
N SER A 137 -10.19 5.47 15.67
CA SER A 137 -10.83 5.24 14.37
C SER A 137 -11.21 6.53 13.65
N ALA A 138 -11.28 7.67 14.35
CA ALA A 138 -11.57 8.96 13.73
C ALA A 138 -10.33 9.67 13.17
N THR A 139 -9.11 9.23 13.49
CA THR A 139 -7.87 9.93 13.10
C THR A 139 -6.82 9.02 12.46
N GLU A 140 -6.58 7.85 13.05
CA GLU A 140 -5.51 6.93 12.62
C GLU A 140 -5.65 6.43 11.17
N PRO A 141 -6.84 6.07 10.65
CA PRO A 141 -6.98 5.67 9.26
C PRO A 141 -6.50 6.75 8.27
N TYR A 142 -6.71 8.03 8.59
CA TYR A 142 -6.26 9.15 7.76
C TYR A 142 -4.75 9.36 7.81
N ILE A 143 -4.14 9.20 8.99
CA ILE A 143 -2.69 9.26 9.15
C ILE A 143 -2.02 8.12 8.37
N VAL A 144 -2.52 6.90 8.54
CA VAL A 144 -1.99 5.70 7.88
C VAL A 144 -2.13 5.78 6.37
N ALA A 145 -3.32 6.13 5.87
CA ALA A 145 -3.55 6.30 4.44
C ALA A 145 -2.62 7.37 3.84
N HIS A 146 -2.35 8.45 4.59
CA HIS A 146 -1.43 9.50 4.15
C HIS A 146 0.00 8.98 3.99
N HIS A 147 0.56 8.33 5.02
CA HIS A 147 1.91 7.77 4.94
C HIS A 147 2.03 6.64 3.91
N ILE A 148 0.99 5.84 3.73
CA ILE A 148 0.93 4.81 2.67
C ILE A 148 1.05 5.43 1.27
N LEU A 149 0.33 6.52 1.00
CA LEU A 149 0.42 7.21 -0.29
C LEU A 149 1.80 7.84 -0.50
N LEU A 150 2.39 8.41 0.55
CA LEU A 150 3.75 8.94 0.48
C LEU A 150 4.81 7.84 0.29
N ALA A 151 4.64 6.68 0.92
CA ALA A 151 5.50 5.51 0.74
C ALA A 151 5.42 4.98 -0.70
N HIS A 152 4.20 4.89 -1.27
CA HIS A 152 4.01 4.62 -2.69
C HIS A 152 4.75 5.63 -3.56
N ALA A 153 4.52 6.92 -3.33
CA ALA A 153 5.11 8.00 -4.11
C ALA A 153 6.64 7.96 -4.08
N ALA A 154 7.24 7.74 -2.91
CA ALA A 154 8.68 7.61 -2.74
C ALA A 154 9.26 6.42 -3.52
N ALA A 155 8.63 5.25 -3.43
CA ALA A 155 9.07 4.05 -4.15
C ALA A 155 8.93 4.19 -5.68
N ALA A 156 7.80 4.73 -6.15
CA ALA A 156 7.55 4.93 -7.58
C ALA A 156 8.46 6.00 -8.18
N ARG A 157 8.67 7.12 -7.48
CA ARG A 157 9.62 8.15 -7.91
C ARG A 157 11.04 7.59 -8.00
N LEU A 158 11.47 6.81 -7.00
CA LEU A 158 12.77 6.13 -7.03
C LEU A 158 12.87 5.19 -8.24
N TYR A 159 11.84 4.37 -8.48
CA TYR A 159 11.82 3.43 -9.60
C TYR A 159 11.97 4.15 -10.95
N LYS A 160 11.15 5.18 -11.18
CA LYS A 160 11.17 5.97 -12.42
C LYS A 160 12.52 6.65 -12.65
N GLN A 161 13.13 7.18 -11.60
CA GLN A 161 14.41 7.90 -11.70
C GLN A 161 15.63 6.99 -11.87
N LYS A 162 15.65 5.84 -11.19
CA LYS A 162 16.85 5.00 -11.08
C LYS A 162 16.80 3.72 -11.92
N TYR A 163 15.62 3.13 -12.11
CA TYR A 163 15.48 1.76 -12.64
C TYR A 163 14.72 1.71 -13.96
N GLN A 164 13.70 2.54 -14.17
CA GLN A 164 12.81 2.42 -15.33
C GLN A 164 13.53 2.54 -16.67
N ALA A 165 14.56 3.39 -16.80
CA ALA A 165 15.33 3.51 -18.03
C ALA A 165 16.15 2.24 -18.37
N ILE A 166 16.55 1.48 -17.34
CA ILE A 166 17.42 0.29 -17.46
C ILE A 166 16.57 -0.97 -17.57
N GLN A 167 15.61 -1.13 -16.66
CA GLN A 167 14.74 -2.31 -16.58
C GLN A 167 13.61 -2.24 -17.61
N LYS A 168 13.14 -1.04 -17.96
CA LYS A 168 12.06 -0.78 -18.94
C LYS A 168 10.70 -1.37 -18.57
N GLU A 169 10.51 -1.68 -17.29
CA GLU A 169 9.27 -2.23 -16.77
C GLU A 169 8.45 -1.16 -16.04
N GLU A 170 7.26 -1.54 -15.57
CA GLU A 170 6.29 -0.63 -14.99
C GLU A 170 6.16 -0.77 -13.47
N ILE A 171 5.75 0.32 -12.82
CA ILE A 171 5.35 0.33 -11.42
C ILE A 171 3.97 0.95 -11.25
N GLY A 172 3.14 0.32 -10.42
CA GLY A 172 1.82 0.82 -10.06
C GLY A 172 1.46 0.59 -8.59
N ILE A 173 0.17 0.71 -8.31
CA ILE A 173 -0.47 0.45 -7.02
C ILE A 173 -1.79 -0.27 -7.26
N VAL A 174 -2.18 -1.17 -6.36
CA VAL A 174 -3.46 -1.89 -6.47
C VAL A 174 -4.46 -1.23 -5.55
N LEU A 175 -5.57 -0.76 -6.12
CA LEU A 175 -6.68 -0.17 -5.39
C LEU A 175 -7.87 -1.14 -5.39
N VAL A 176 -8.63 -1.14 -4.30
CA VAL A 176 -9.90 -1.85 -4.20
C VAL A 176 -11.03 -0.84 -4.08
N SER A 177 -12.16 -1.17 -4.68
CA SER A 177 -13.41 -0.46 -4.47
C SER A 177 -14.57 -1.43 -4.64
N HIS A 178 -15.60 -1.27 -3.82
CA HIS A 178 -16.92 -1.71 -4.22
C HIS A 178 -17.45 -0.80 -5.33
N TRP A 179 -18.37 -1.32 -6.13
CA TRP A 179 -19.24 -0.50 -6.94
C TRP A 179 -20.44 -0.09 -6.10
N PHE A 180 -20.66 1.22 -5.96
CA PHE A 180 -21.75 1.76 -5.15
C PHE A 180 -22.87 2.25 -6.05
N GLU A 181 -24.03 1.59 -5.95
CA GLU A 181 -25.25 2.03 -6.60
C GLU A 181 -26.10 2.87 -5.63
N PRO A 182 -26.71 3.98 -6.08
CA PRO A 182 -27.66 4.72 -5.28
C PRO A 182 -28.83 3.82 -4.84
N TYR A 183 -29.22 3.91 -3.57
CA TYR A 183 -30.35 3.12 -3.05
C TYR A 183 -31.67 3.43 -3.78
N SER A 184 -31.89 4.70 -4.14
CA SER A 184 -33.02 5.15 -4.95
C SER A 184 -32.60 6.20 -5.98
N SER A 185 -33.55 6.70 -6.76
CA SER A 185 -33.33 7.73 -7.78
C SER A 185 -33.14 9.15 -7.23
N THR A 186 -33.31 9.34 -5.91
CA THR A 186 -33.20 10.65 -5.24
C THR A 186 -31.80 11.26 -5.38
N GLN A 187 -31.71 12.58 -5.24
CA GLN A 187 -30.44 13.29 -5.36
C GLN A 187 -29.53 13.01 -4.16
N GLU A 188 -30.12 12.75 -3.01
CA GLU A 188 -29.47 12.40 -1.74
C GLU A 188 -28.74 11.05 -1.88
N ASP A 189 -29.43 10.01 -2.37
CA ASP A 189 -28.82 8.69 -2.54
C ASP A 189 -27.73 8.68 -3.61
N ARG A 190 -27.91 9.47 -4.68
CA ARG A 190 -26.85 9.66 -5.69
C ARG A 190 -25.60 10.31 -5.10
N LYS A 191 -25.78 11.32 -4.23
CA LYS A 191 -24.66 11.96 -3.51
C LYS A 191 -24.00 11.00 -2.53
N ALA A 192 -24.79 10.21 -1.80
CA ALA A 192 -24.28 9.22 -0.86
C ALA A 192 -23.44 8.14 -1.56
N ALA A 193 -23.91 7.62 -2.71
CA ALA A 193 -23.15 6.67 -3.51
C ALA A 193 -21.81 7.26 -4.01
N GLN A 194 -21.81 8.52 -4.48
CA GLN A 194 -20.58 9.20 -4.88
C GLN A 194 -19.64 9.40 -3.68
N GLN A 195 -20.16 9.78 -2.51
CA GLN A 195 -19.36 9.90 -1.29
C GLN A 195 -18.74 8.57 -0.90
N ALA A 196 -19.47 7.45 -1.00
CA ALA A 196 -18.91 6.13 -0.73
C ALA A 196 -17.76 5.78 -1.69
N ILE A 197 -17.90 6.11 -2.99
CA ILE A 197 -16.82 5.97 -3.97
C ILE A 197 -15.63 6.86 -3.59
N ASP A 198 -15.87 8.11 -3.22
CA ASP A 198 -14.80 9.06 -2.85
C ASP A 198 -14.03 8.55 -1.62
N PHE A 199 -14.71 7.99 -0.62
CA PHE A 199 -14.09 7.48 0.61
C PHE A 199 -13.48 6.08 0.47
N MET A 200 -13.74 5.35 -0.61
CA MET A 200 -13.14 4.02 -0.84
C MET A 200 -12.08 4.06 -1.94
N LEU A 201 -12.46 4.47 -3.15
CA LEU A 201 -11.57 4.56 -4.30
C LEU A 201 -10.87 5.92 -4.37
N GLY A 202 -11.65 7.00 -4.25
CA GLY A 202 -11.16 8.37 -4.41
C GLY A 202 -10.09 8.75 -3.39
N TRP A 203 -10.14 8.15 -2.21
CA TRP A 203 -9.20 8.42 -1.12
C TRP A 203 -7.75 8.16 -1.52
N ALA A 204 -7.50 7.15 -2.37
CA ALA A 204 -6.19 6.90 -2.95
C ALA A 204 -6.08 7.42 -4.40
N LEU A 205 -7.09 7.15 -5.24
CA LEU A 205 -7.03 7.47 -6.67
C LEU A 205 -6.92 8.97 -6.95
N HIS A 206 -7.62 9.80 -6.17
CA HIS A 206 -7.64 11.25 -6.41
C HIS A 206 -6.28 11.90 -6.08
N PRO A 207 -5.61 11.59 -4.95
CA PRO A 207 -4.23 12.03 -4.73
C PRO A 207 -3.25 11.58 -5.82
N LEU A 208 -3.36 10.34 -6.29
CA LEU A 208 -2.48 9.80 -7.33
C LEU A 208 -2.69 10.44 -8.71
N THR A 209 -3.85 11.05 -8.94
CA THR A 209 -4.18 11.69 -10.22
C THR A 209 -3.99 13.21 -10.16
N TYR A 210 -4.37 13.81 -9.04
CA TYR A 210 -4.53 15.26 -8.90
C TYR A 210 -3.72 15.87 -7.75
N GLY A 211 -2.93 15.08 -7.02
CA GLY A 211 -2.06 15.55 -5.96
C GLY A 211 -2.78 15.97 -4.66
N ASP A 212 -4.09 15.76 -4.55
CA ASP A 212 -4.87 16.06 -3.34
C ASP A 212 -6.04 15.08 -3.16
N TYR A 213 -6.62 15.02 -1.96
CA TYR A 213 -7.80 14.20 -1.65
C TYR A 213 -9.09 14.74 -2.30
N PRO A 214 -10.14 13.92 -2.45
CA PRO A 214 -11.44 14.38 -2.94
C PRO A 214 -12.00 15.53 -2.10
N LYS A 215 -12.68 16.49 -2.75
CA LYS A 215 -13.32 17.64 -2.09
C LYS A 215 -14.32 17.23 -1.02
N SER A 216 -15.07 16.15 -1.26
CA SER A 216 -16.03 15.58 -0.30
C SER A 216 -15.33 15.16 1.00
N MET A 217 -14.20 14.47 0.90
CA MET A 217 -13.39 14.08 2.06
C MET A 217 -12.83 15.29 2.79
N ARG A 218 -12.25 16.26 2.07
CA ARG A 218 -11.76 17.52 2.65
C ARG A 218 -12.85 18.24 3.45
N SER A 219 -14.07 18.31 2.91
CA SER A 219 -15.20 18.97 3.56
C SER A 219 -15.75 18.21 4.78
N LEU A 220 -15.81 16.88 4.73
CA LEU A 220 -16.46 16.07 5.77
C LEU A 220 -15.51 15.67 6.90
N VAL A 221 -14.24 15.42 6.57
CA VAL A 221 -13.22 14.98 7.54
C VAL A 221 -12.54 16.18 8.21
N GLY A 222 -12.35 17.28 7.46
CA GLY A 222 -11.74 18.51 7.96
C GLY A 222 -10.28 18.32 8.36
N GLU A 223 -9.88 18.90 9.49
CA GLU A 223 -8.48 18.90 9.95
C GLU A 223 -7.95 17.52 10.36
N ARG A 224 -8.81 16.51 10.49
CA ARG A 224 -8.36 15.12 10.70
C ARG A 224 -7.74 14.50 9.45
N LEU A 225 -8.00 15.07 8.26
CA LEU A 225 -7.42 14.63 7.00
C LEU A 225 -6.12 15.41 6.72
N PRO A 226 -4.94 14.77 6.73
CA PRO A 226 -3.68 15.48 6.53
C PRO A 226 -3.63 16.21 5.18
N LYS A 227 -2.86 17.31 5.12
CA LYS A 227 -2.66 18.12 3.91
C LYS A 227 -1.33 17.71 3.28
N PHE A 228 -1.33 17.46 1.97
CA PHE A 228 -0.08 17.27 1.24
C PHE A 228 0.62 18.62 1.11
N THR A 229 1.93 18.66 1.36
CA THR A 229 2.76 19.79 0.98
C THR A 229 2.85 19.89 -0.55
N PRO A 230 3.29 21.03 -1.12
CA PRO A 230 3.52 21.13 -2.56
C PRO A 230 4.42 20.02 -3.11
N ASP A 231 5.52 19.73 -2.41
CA ASP A 231 6.47 18.68 -2.80
C ASP A 231 5.83 17.27 -2.75
N GLN A 232 5.02 16.99 -1.72
CA GLN A 232 4.31 15.72 -1.60
C GLN A 232 3.23 15.57 -2.69
N SER A 233 2.53 16.65 -3.00
CA SER A 233 1.53 16.70 -4.07
C SER A 233 2.18 16.40 -5.43
N GLU A 234 3.30 17.05 -5.73
CA GLU A 234 4.09 16.78 -6.94
C GLU A 234 4.60 15.33 -7.00
N MET A 235 5.04 14.78 -5.86
CA MET A 235 5.48 13.38 -5.80
C MET A 235 4.38 12.36 -6.10
N LEU A 236 3.12 12.69 -5.84
CA LEU A 236 1.98 11.82 -6.09
C LEU A 236 1.52 11.88 -7.56
N HIS A 237 1.89 12.93 -8.29
CA HIS A 237 1.72 13.02 -9.74
C HIS A 237 2.78 12.18 -10.45
N LEU A 238 2.54 10.87 -10.54
CA LEU A 238 3.46 9.91 -11.13
C LEU A 238 3.14 9.64 -12.60
#